data_AF-A0A6I1FJM0-F1
#
_entry.id   AF-A0A6I1FJM0-F1
#
_cell.length_a   1.000
_cell.length_b   1.000
_cell.length_c   1.000
_cell.angle_alpha   90.00
_cell.angle_beta   90.00
_cell.angle_gamma   90.00
#
_symmetry.space_group_name_H-M   'P 1'
#
loop_
_entity.id
_entity.type
_entity.pdbx_description
1 polymer ?
#
loop_
_entity_poly.entity_id
_entity_poly.type
_entity_poly.pdbx_seq_one_letter_code
_entity_poly.pdbx_strand_id
1 'polypeptide(L)' 'MYKKMIKHCLMQYDFEAEGQEAENIYKEIIHRVQKRQAADDGELYELIEDEVYEFITSA' A
#
# COMPACT_ATOMS: atom_id res chain seq x y z
N MET A 1 0.12 10.62 -5.61
CA MET A 1 0.05 9.51 -6.57
C MET A 1 -0.12 8.18 -5.82
N TYR A 2 0.88 7.75 -5.03
CA TYR A 2 0.84 6.54 -4.18
C TYR A 2 -0.48 6.31 -3.42
N LYS A 3 -0.94 7.29 -2.62
CA LYS A 3 -2.20 7.16 -1.85
C LYS A 3 -3.41 6.74 -2.68
N LYS A 4 -3.55 7.25 -3.90
CA LYS A 4 -4.71 6.94 -4.75
C LYS A 4 -4.67 5.49 -5.23
N MET A 5 -3.48 5.01 -5.57
CA MET A 5 -3.25 3.62 -6.00
C MET A 5 -3.43 2.66 -4.84
N ILE A 6 -2.80 2.94 -3.70
CA ILE A 6 -2.94 2.15 -2.46
C ILE A 6 -4.41 2.08 -2.03
N LYS A 7 -5.12 3.22 -2.03
CA LYS A 7 -6.55 3.23 -1.73
C LYS A 7 -7.33 2.34 -2.70
N HIS A 8 -7.04 2.41 -4.00
CA HIS A 8 -7.71 1.57 -4.98
C HIS A 8 -7.46 0.08 -4.71
N CYS A 9 -6.21 -0.32 -4.45
CA CYS A 9 -5.85 -1.70 -4.14
C CYS A 9 -6.55 -2.18 -2.86
N LEU A 10 -6.53 -1.40 -1.78
CA LEU A 10 -7.23 -1.74 -0.53
C LEU A 10 -8.73 -1.94 -0.72
N MET A 11 -9.37 -1.11 -1.56
CA MET A 11 -10.79 -1.27 -1.91
C MET A 11 -11.08 -2.56 -2.69
N GLN A 12 -10.12 -3.15 -3.41
CA GLN A 12 -10.32 -4.43 -4.10
C GLN A 12 -10.40 -5.61 -3.12
N TYR A 13 -9.91 -5.43 -1.88
CA TYR A 13 -9.92 -6.43 -0.82
C TYR A 13 -10.97 -6.15 0.25
N ASP A 14 -11.97 -5.30 -0.03
CA ASP A 14 -12.99 -4.86 0.94
C ASP A 14 -12.40 -4.30 2.25
N PHE A 15 -11.19 -3.73 2.19
CA PHE A 15 -10.53 -3.13 3.35
C PHE A 15 -11.05 -1.71 3.59
N GLU A 16 -11.81 -1.53 4.68
CA GLU A 16 -12.34 -0.23 5.09
C GLU A 16 -11.55 0.34 6.28
N ALA A 17 -10.94 1.49 6.07
CA ALA A 17 -10.36 2.30 7.15
C ALA A 17 -10.70 3.77 6.92
N GLU A 18 -10.92 4.50 8.01
CA GLU A 18 -11.34 5.91 7.95
C GLU A 18 -10.51 6.80 8.87
N GLY A 19 -10.57 8.11 8.61
CA GLY A 19 -9.92 9.13 9.45
C GLY A 19 -8.42 8.91 9.63
N GLN A 20 -7.96 8.95 10.88
CA GLN A 20 -6.54 8.87 11.23
C GLN A 20 -5.95 7.47 10.99
N GLU A 21 -6.77 6.43 11.09
CA GLU A 21 -6.34 5.05 10.87
C GLU A 21 -5.96 4.83 9.40
N ALA A 22 -6.82 5.24 8.47
CA ALA A 22 -6.53 5.20 7.04
C ALA A 22 -5.22 5.94 6.71
N GLU A 23 -5.03 7.12 7.30
CA GLU A 23 -3.81 7.92 7.10
C GLU A 23 -2.55 7.20 7.58
N ASN A 24 -2.62 6.46 8.69
CA ASN A 24 -1.51 5.70 9.21
C ASN A 24 -1.18 4.51 8.30
N ILE A 25 -2.21 3.78 7.85
CA ILE A 25 -2.08 2.64 6.93
C ILE A 25 -1.46 3.09 5.61
N TYR A 26 -1.95 4.19 5.03
CA TYR A 26 -1.36 4.73 3.82
C TYR A 26 0.11 5.10 4.01
N LYS A 27 0.47 5.75 5.13
CA LYS A 27 1.87 6.10 5.39
C LYS A 27 2.75 4.87 5.54
N GLU A 28 2.25 3.84 6.19
CA GLU A 28 2.97 2.58 6.36
C GLU A 28 3.24 1.89 5.02
N ILE A 29 2.20 1.67 4.21
CA ILE A 29 2.33 1.03 2.89
C ILE A 29 3.24 1.88 1.98
N ILE A 30 3.10 3.21 1.98
CA ILE A 30 4.00 4.10 1.22
C ILE A 30 5.45 3.90 1.65
N HIS A 31 5.72 3.82 2.95
CA HIS A 31 7.07 3.63 3.46
C HIS A 31 7.67 2.29 3.00
N ARG A 32 6.88 1.22 3.03
CA ARG A 32 7.32 -0.11 2.54
C ARG A 32 7.61 -0.09 1.05
N VAL A 33 6.70 0.47 0.24
CA VAL A 33 6.88 0.62 -1.21
C VAL A 33 8.14 1.43 -1.54
N GLN A 34 8.37 2.55 -0.86
CA GLN A 34 9.57 3.37 -1.08
C GLN A 34 10.86 2.63 -0.73
N LYS A 35 10.83 1.86 0.36
CA LYS A 35 11.98 1.03 0.77
C LYS A 35 12.29 -0.04 -0.28
N ARG A 36 11.25 -0.68 -0.83
CA ARG A 36 11.41 -1.73 -1.84
C ARG A 36 11.83 -1.17 -3.20
N GLN A 37 11.28 -0.04 -3.60
CA GLN A 37 11.70 0.69 -4.81
C GLN A 37 13.16 1.19 -4.75
N ALA A 38 13.70 1.43 -3.55
CA ALA A 38 15.13 1.74 -3.40
C ALA A 38 16.04 0.50 -3.56
N ALA A 39 15.48 -0.71 -3.44
CA ALA A 39 16.20 -1.97 -3.53
C ALA A 39 15.95 -2.73 -4.86
N ASP A 40 14.86 -2.42 -5.55
CA ASP A 40 14.36 -3.11 -6.73
C ASP A 40 13.85 -2.09 -7.76
N ASP A 41 14.13 -2.30 -9.05
CA ASP A 41 13.67 -1.45 -10.16
C ASP A 41 12.29 -1.91 -10.70
N GLY A 42 11.53 -2.62 -9.85
CA GLY A 42 10.19 -3.10 -10.16
C GLY A 42 9.20 -2.00 -10.48
N GLU A 43 8.17 -2.33 -11.26
CA GLU A 43 7.14 -1.37 -11.62
C GLU A 43 6.39 -0.90 -10.37
N LEU A 44 6.20 0.42 -10.26
CA LEU A 44 5.59 1.03 -9.07
C LEU A 44 4.20 0.46 -8.75
N TYR A 45 3.42 0.13 -9.77
CA TYR A 45 2.09 -0.42 -9.59
C TYR A 45 2.14 -1.84 -9.00
N GLU A 46 3.01 -2.70 -9.52
CA GLU A 46 3.23 -4.06 -8.99
C GLU A 46 3.75 -4.03 -7.54
N LEU A 47 4.70 -3.15 -7.24
CA LEU A 47 5.19 -2.97 -5.87
C LEU A 47 4.08 -2.55 -4.89
N ILE A 48 3.14 -1.72 -5.34
CA ILE A 48 2.00 -1.31 -4.51
C ILE A 48 1.04 -2.48 -4.29
N GLU A 49 0.73 -3.27 -5.32
CA GLU A 49 -0.15 -4.44 -5.18
C GLU A 49 0.44 -5.48 -4.23
N ASP A 50 1.73 -5.78 -4.36
CA ASP A 50 2.48 -6.68 -3.47
C ASP A 50 2.41 -6.23 -2.01
N GLU A 51 2.76 -4.96 -1.74
CA GLU A 51 2.79 -4.44 -0.37
C GLU A 51 1.40 -4.33 0.25
N VAL A 52 0.38 -4.04 -0.54
CA VAL A 52 -1.02 -4.03 -0.08
C VAL A 52 -1.48 -5.45 0.26
N TYR A 53 -1.17 -6.42 -0.60
CA TYR A 53 -1.50 -7.83 -0.34
C TYR A 53 -0.79 -8.35 0.91
N GLU A 54 0.50 -8.08 1.05
CA GLU A 54 1.26 -8.45 2.25
C GLU A 54 0.70 -7.80 3.51
N PHE A 55 0.34 -6.51 3.45
CA PHE A 55 -0.26 -5.80 4.57
C PHE A 55 -1.58 -6.44 5.02
N ILE A 56 -2.47 -6.78 4.09
CA ILE A 56 -3.78 -7.38 4.42
C ILE A 56 -3.63 -8.81 4.95
N THR A 57 -2.73 -9.60 4.37
CA THR A 57 -2.55 -11.01 4.75
C THR A 57 -1.69 -11.22 5.99
N SER A 58 -0.91 -10.22 6.38
CA SER A 58 -0.11 -10.23 7.61
C SER A 58 -0.78 -9.58 8.82
N ALA A 59 -1.99 -9.02 8.64
CA ALA A 59 -2.79 -8.39 9.69
C ALA A 59 -3.55 -9.39 10.59
#